data_AF-A0A1T4V1Y9-F1
#
_entry.id   AF-A0A1T4V1Y9-F1
#
_cell.length_a   1.000
_cell.length_b   1.000
_cell.length_c   1.000
_cell.angle_alpha   90.00
_cell.angle_beta   90.00
_cell.angle_gamma   90.00
#
_symmetry.space_group_name_H-M   'P 1'
#
loop_
_entity.id
_entity.type
_entity.pdbx_description
1 polymer ?
#
loop_
_entity_poly.entity_id
_entity_poly.type
_entity_poly.pdbx_seq_one_letter_code
_entity_poly.pdbx_strand_id
1 'polypeptide(L)'
;MAQINGINNSMGSMNIEGLDLTKMSPFAAAALVQLEIAKTNKDTATRYISEMKSQNDQAKRIMEAADKLRQFKEDKSIGDYNLPKDIESMKKELETLNKAEATYNKMLTDIKDGTLKPYINERKDPCFNLPKDVYNDMKTLTDRVGKKNFPDMTRGDDNVHMEYELKGGLNEIQKYKSVLSAAIAAMEAGGLTSDFNGKLDTTKIDNLVTSLQHKAENCNSDNQTQMVKLQDKMGQYNAFVSGSSDMIKTGAQLQQSILKS
;
A
#
# COMPACT_ATOMS: atom_id res chain seq x y z
N MET A 1 3.24 -22.71 19.87
CA MET A 1 2.74 -23.62 20.92
C MET A 1 2.10 -22.76 21.98
N ALA A 2 0.78 -22.80 22.13
CA ALA A 2 0.13 -22.14 23.27
C ALA A 2 0.42 -23.01 24.49
N GLN A 3 1.29 -22.52 25.36
CA GLN A 3 1.59 -23.14 26.64
C GLN A 3 0.32 -23.03 27.49
N ILE A 4 -0.29 -24.17 27.84
CA ILE A 4 -1.32 -24.24 28.87
C ILE A 4 -0.61 -23.93 30.19
N ASN A 5 -0.56 -22.66 30.56
CA ASN A 5 -0.02 -22.24 31.84
C ASN A 5 -1.03 -22.62 32.94
N GLY A 6 -0.63 -23.56 33.79
CA GLY A 6 -1.27 -23.78 35.09
C GLY A 6 -1.98 -25.13 35.26
N ILE A 7 -1.24 -26.24 35.21
CA ILE A 7 -1.63 -27.43 35.96
C ILE A 7 -0.85 -27.38 37.29
N ASN A 8 -1.41 -26.67 38.26
CA ASN A 8 -0.93 -26.72 39.64
C ASN A 8 -1.75 -27.78 40.39
N ASN A 9 -1.04 -28.61 41.15
CA ASN A 9 -1.52 -29.84 41.78
C ASN A 9 -2.49 -29.57 42.96
N SER A 10 -3.71 -29.10 42.67
CA SER A 10 -4.82 -29.09 43.63
C SER A 10 -6.02 -29.82 43.04
N MET A 11 -6.41 -30.94 43.66
CA MET A 11 -7.74 -31.54 43.48
C MET A 11 -8.81 -30.49 43.80
N GLY A 12 -9.34 -29.79 42.81
CA GLY A 12 -10.33 -28.74 43.06
C GLY A 12 -10.71 -27.92 41.84
N SER A 13 -11.75 -28.41 41.14
CA SER A 13 -12.47 -27.77 40.04
C SER A 13 -11.74 -27.66 38.69
N MET A 14 -12.24 -28.39 37.70
CA MET A 14 -11.97 -28.13 36.29
C MET A 14 -12.99 -27.08 35.83
N ASN A 15 -12.55 -25.86 35.53
CA ASN A 15 -13.42 -24.79 35.06
C ASN A 15 -13.13 -24.40 33.61
N ILE A 16 -14.17 -24.17 32.81
CA ILE A 16 -14.10 -23.50 31.50
C ILE A 16 -15.00 -22.26 31.57
N GLU A 17 -14.47 -21.07 31.28
CA GLU A 17 -15.19 -19.79 31.35
C GLU A 17 -15.97 -19.54 32.66
N GLY A 18 -15.48 -20.08 33.78
CA GLY A 18 -16.13 -19.95 35.10
C GLY A 18 -17.24 -20.97 35.39
N LEU A 19 -17.46 -21.94 34.50
CA LEU A 19 -18.34 -23.09 34.72
C LEU A 19 -17.57 -24.26 35.33
N ASP A 20 -18.04 -24.78 36.47
CA ASP A 20 -17.48 -25.94 37.14
C ASP A 20 -17.93 -27.23 36.44
N LEU A 21 -17.02 -27.80 35.65
CA LEU A 21 -17.26 -29.03 34.88
C LEU A 21 -17.55 -30.24 35.78
N THR A 22 -17.14 -30.19 37.05
CA THR A 22 -17.38 -31.29 38.01
C THR A 22 -18.83 -31.37 38.47
N LYS A 23 -19.61 -30.31 38.28
CA LYS A 23 -21.05 -30.24 38.61
C LYS A 23 -21.95 -30.48 37.40
N MET A 24 -21.38 -30.72 36.23
CA MET A 24 -22.12 -30.98 34.98
C MET A 24 -22.19 -32.47 34.68
N SER A 25 -23.13 -32.87 33.82
CA SER A 25 -23.10 -34.23 33.29
C SER A 25 -21.80 -34.44 32.48
N PRO A 26 -21.19 -35.64 32.50
CA PRO A 26 -19.97 -35.92 31.75
C PRO A 26 -20.10 -35.61 30.25
N PHE A 27 -21.29 -35.83 29.67
CA PHE A 27 -21.58 -35.50 28.27
C PHE A 27 -21.63 -33.99 28.01
N ALA A 28 -22.22 -33.21 28.93
CA ALA A 28 -22.23 -31.75 28.82
C ALA A 28 -20.82 -31.16 29.00
N ALA A 29 -20.05 -31.66 29.97
CA ALA A 29 -18.67 -31.26 30.19
C ALA A 29 -17.80 -31.56 28.95
N ALA A 30 -17.91 -32.76 28.37
CA ALA A 30 -17.20 -33.13 27.15
C ALA A 30 -17.62 -32.28 25.93
N ALA A 31 -18.90 -31.98 25.79
CA ALA A 31 -19.42 -31.12 24.73
C ALA A 31 -18.86 -29.69 24.83
N LEU A 32 -18.76 -29.14 26.05
CA LEU A 32 -18.19 -27.81 26.28
C LEU A 32 -16.70 -27.75 25.98
N VAL A 33 -15.93 -28.76 26.40
CA VAL A 33 -14.49 -28.86 26.06
C VAL A 33 -14.30 -28.83 24.54
N GLN A 34 -15.11 -29.60 23.79
CA GLN A 34 -15.04 -29.61 22.34
C GLN A 34 -15.40 -28.26 21.72
N LEU A 35 -16.42 -27.56 22.24
CA LEU A 35 -16.78 -26.21 21.78
C LEU A 35 -15.69 -25.18 22.05
N GLU A 36 -14.99 -25.27 23.20
CA GLU A 36 -13.89 -24.36 23.52
C GLU A 36 -12.70 -24.55 22.58
N ILE A 37 -12.38 -25.81 22.24
CA ILE A 37 -11.37 -26.12 21.23
C ILE A 37 -11.80 -25.60 19.85
N ALA A 38 -13.07 -25.79 19.49
CA ALA A 38 -13.62 -25.27 18.25
C ALA A 38 -13.49 -23.74 18.18
N LYS A 39 -13.88 -23.02 19.24
CA LYS A 39 -13.73 -21.57 19.34
C LYS A 39 -12.28 -21.12 19.14
N THR A 40 -11.33 -21.77 19.80
CA THR A 40 -9.89 -21.50 19.63
C THR A 40 -9.42 -21.67 18.17
N ASN A 41 -9.89 -22.73 17.50
CA ASN A 41 -9.58 -22.98 16.09
C ASN A 41 -10.21 -21.93 15.16
N LYS A 42 -11.44 -21.50 15.45
CA LYS A 42 -12.13 -20.42 14.72
C LYS A 42 -11.40 -19.08 14.86
N ASP A 43 -10.93 -18.75 16.06
CA ASP A 43 -10.19 -17.51 16.31
C ASP A 43 -8.85 -17.52 15.56
N THR A 44 -8.16 -18.67 15.56
CA THR A 44 -6.93 -18.87 14.79
C THR A 44 -7.18 -18.74 13.28
N ALA A 45 -8.25 -19.35 12.77
CA ALA A 45 -8.67 -19.23 11.37
C ALA A 45 -8.95 -17.77 10.98
N THR A 46 -9.62 -17.02 11.87
CA THR A 46 -9.92 -15.59 11.66
C THR A 46 -8.63 -14.75 11.57
N ARG A 47 -7.62 -15.09 12.37
CA ARG A 47 -6.30 -14.44 12.27
C ARG A 47 -5.63 -14.71 10.92
N TYR A 48 -5.61 -15.95 10.45
CA TYR A 48 -5.06 -16.27 9.13
C TYR A 48 -5.78 -15.54 7.99
N ILE A 49 -7.11 -15.44 8.04
CA ILE A 49 -7.87 -14.66 7.04
C ILE A 49 -7.43 -13.19 7.04
N SER A 50 -7.22 -12.61 8.22
CA SER A 50 -6.79 -11.22 8.37
C SER A 50 -5.37 -10.99 7.85
N GLU A 51 -4.44 -11.88 8.19
CA GLU A 51 -3.06 -11.88 7.68
C GLU A 51 -3.05 -12.00 6.14
N MET A 52 -3.81 -12.96 5.59
CA MET A 52 -3.92 -13.15 4.15
C MET A 52 -4.49 -11.93 3.43
N LYS A 53 -5.50 -11.27 4.01
CA LYS A 53 -6.07 -10.04 3.46
C LYS A 53 -5.00 -8.94 3.39
N SER A 54 -4.26 -8.75 4.48
CA SER A 54 -3.17 -7.77 4.52
C SER A 54 -2.09 -8.07 3.46
N GLN A 55 -1.73 -9.34 3.26
CA GLN A 55 -0.76 -9.75 2.26
C GLN A 55 -1.28 -9.55 0.83
N ASN A 56 -2.57 -9.81 0.57
CA ASN A 56 -3.20 -9.52 -0.72
C ASN A 56 -3.22 -8.02 -1.02
N ASP A 57 -3.57 -7.19 -0.03
CA ASP A 57 -3.55 -5.73 -0.18
C ASP A 57 -2.12 -5.23 -0.46
N GLN A 58 -1.12 -5.80 0.20
CA GLN A 58 0.29 -5.51 -0.05
C GLN A 58 0.72 -5.93 -1.47
N ALA A 59 0.39 -7.16 -1.91
CA ALA A 59 0.70 -7.64 -3.25
C ALA A 59 0.09 -6.73 -4.33
N LYS A 60 -1.15 -6.27 -4.11
CA LYS A 60 -1.82 -5.32 -5.00
C LYS A 60 -1.05 -4.01 -5.11
N ARG A 61 -0.64 -3.41 -3.98
CA ARG A 61 0.17 -2.18 -3.97
C ARG A 61 1.50 -2.34 -4.69
N ILE A 62 2.16 -3.49 -4.51
CA ILE A 62 3.43 -3.82 -5.18
C ILE A 62 3.23 -3.90 -6.71
N MET A 63 2.16 -4.56 -7.17
CA MET A 63 1.84 -4.64 -8.60
C MET A 63 1.51 -3.27 -9.18
N GLU A 64 0.71 -2.45 -8.49
CA GLU A 64 0.40 -1.09 -8.91
C GLU A 64 1.67 -0.23 -9.03
N ALA A 65 2.64 -0.38 -8.12
CA ALA A 65 3.94 0.29 -8.21
C ALA A 65 4.74 -0.18 -9.44
N ALA A 66 4.75 -1.49 -9.72
CA ALA A 66 5.41 -2.05 -10.89
C ALA A 66 4.77 -1.52 -12.19
N ASP A 67 3.44 -1.45 -12.26
CA ASP A 67 2.73 -0.95 -13.43
C ASP A 67 2.97 0.55 -13.69
N LYS A 68 3.07 1.36 -12.63
CA LYS A 68 3.49 2.77 -12.75
C LYS A 68 4.89 2.90 -13.35
N LEU A 69 5.84 2.05 -12.94
CA LEU A 69 7.19 2.05 -13.51
C LEU A 69 7.21 1.61 -14.98
N ARG A 70 6.37 0.63 -15.35
CA ARG A 70 6.31 0.10 -16.73
C ARG A 70 5.93 1.16 -17.76
N GLN A 71 5.12 2.16 -17.39
CA GLN A 71 4.73 3.26 -18.27
C GLN A 71 5.95 4.05 -18.81
N PHE A 72 7.08 3.94 -18.12
CA PHE A 72 8.30 4.68 -18.41
C PHE A 72 9.41 3.84 -19.04
N LYS A 73 9.15 2.55 -19.29
CA LYS A 73 10.16 1.60 -19.80
C LYS A 73 10.76 2.02 -21.15
N GLU A 74 9.96 2.62 -22.01
CA GLU A 74 10.39 2.99 -23.37
C GLU A 74 10.93 4.44 -23.45
N ASP A 75 10.71 5.24 -22.41
CA ASP A 75 11.08 6.65 -22.40
C ASP A 75 12.49 6.85 -21.84
N LYS A 76 13.47 6.88 -22.75
CA LYS A 76 14.89 7.09 -22.44
C LYS A 76 15.18 8.43 -21.78
N SER A 77 14.33 9.44 -21.97
CA SER A 77 14.57 10.78 -21.39
C SER A 77 14.46 10.78 -19.87
N ILE A 78 13.88 9.75 -19.27
CA ILE A 78 13.69 9.65 -17.81
C ILE A 78 15.01 9.41 -17.09
N GLY A 79 15.96 8.72 -17.74
CA GLY A 79 17.31 8.50 -17.20
C GLY A 79 18.07 9.80 -16.94
N ASP A 80 17.65 10.90 -17.56
CA ASP A 80 18.26 12.20 -17.40
C ASP A 80 17.81 12.96 -16.17
N TYR A 81 16.71 12.56 -15.53
CA TYR A 81 16.25 13.19 -14.29
C TYR A 81 17.18 12.89 -13.12
N ASN A 82 17.53 13.90 -12.33
CA ASN A 82 18.15 13.74 -11.01
C ASN A 82 17.04 13.77 -9.94
N LEU A 83 16.53 12.60 -9.58
CA LEU A 83 15.54 12.42 -8.53
C LEU A 83 16.17 12.59 -7.14
N PRO A 84 15.41 13.06 -6.13
CA PRO A 84 15.81 12.95 -4.73
C PRO A 84 16.12 11.51 -4.34
N LYS A 85 16.96 11.32 -3.33
CA LYS A 85 17.44 9.97 -2.95
C LYS A 85 16.54 9.28 -1.94
N ASP A 86 15.84 10.05 -1.12
CA ASP A 86 14.97 9.56 -0.07
C ASP A 86 13.50 9.93 -0.33
N ILE A 87 12.62 9.11 0.22
CA ILE A 87 11.17 9.22 0.02
C ILE A 87 10.60 10.55 0.55
N GLU A 88 11.13 11.07 1.65
CA GLU A 88 10.61 12.30 2.26
C GLU A 88 10.95 13.52 1.40
N SER A 89 12.17 13.59 0.89
CA SER A 89 12.57 14.60 -0.10
C SER A 89 11.75 14.48 -1.38
N MET A 90 11.46 13.27 -1.87
CA MET A 90 10.58 13.08 -3.03
C MET A 90 9.16 13.58 -2.76
N LYS A 91 8.59 13.31 -1.58
CA LYS A 91 7.25 13.77 -1.20
C LYS A 91 7.17 15.30 -1.13
N LYS A 92 8.16 15.94 -0.48
CA LYS A 92 8.25 17.40 -0.44
C LYS A 92 8.35 18.01 -1.84
N GLU A 93 9.09 17.36 -2.71
CA GLU A 93 9.22 17.81 -4.10
C GLU A 93 7.93 17.65 -4.89
N LEU A 94 7.16 16.59 -4.63
CA LEU A 94 5.84 16.41 -5.20
C LEU A 94 4.88 17.54 -4.78
N GLU A 95 4.96 18.03 -3.55
CA GLU A 95 4.20 19.20 -3.08
C GLU A 95 4.57 20.46 -3.87
N THR A 96 5.88 20.70 -4.08
CA THR A 96 6.39 21.79 -4.91
C THR A 96 5.86 21.71 -6.34
N LEU A 97 5.86 20.52 -6.95
CA LEU A 97 5.29 20.31 -8.28
C LEU A 97 3.78 20.52 -8.32
N ASN A 98 3.03 20.08 -7.31
CA ASN A 98 1.58 20.30 -7.22
C ASN A 98 1.24 21.79 -7.18
N LYS A 99 1.97 22.58 -6.38
CA LYS A 99 1.82 24.03 -6.30
C LYS A 99 2.10 24.70 -7.64
N ALA A 100 3.18 24.30 -8.31
CA ALA A 100 3.55 24.83 -9.62
C ALA A 100 2.51 24.47 -10.69
N GLU A 101 2.12 23.21 -10.80
CA GLU A 101 1.08 22.76 -11.73
C GLU A 101 -0.23 23.52 -11.56
N ALA A 102 -0.70 23.72 -10.31
CA ALA A 102 -1.90 24.50 -10.04
C ALA A 102 -1.76 25.97 -10.52
N THR A 103 -0.58 26.56 -10.32
CA THR A 103 -0.27 27.93 -10.76
C THR A 103 -0.27 28.04 -12.29
N TYR A 104 0.41 27.12 -12.97
CA TYR A 104 0.49 27.08 -14.43
C TYR A 104 -0.91 26.89 -15.05
N ASN A 105 -1.70 25.94 -14.54
CA ASN A 105 -3.07 25.73 -14.99
C ASN A 105 -3.94 26.96 -14.81
N LYS A 106 -3.83 27.63 -13.65
CA LYS A 106 -4.56 28.86 -13.40
C LYS A 106 -4.15 29.97 -14.37
N MET A 107 -2.85 30.21 -14.57
CA MET A 107 -2.36 31.22 -15.50
C MET A 107 -2.82 30.94 -16.93
N LEU A 108 -2.72 29.69 -17.42
CA LEU A 108 -3.18 29.34 -18.76
C LEU A 108 -4.69 29.53 -18.94
N THR A 109 -5.48 29.27 -17.89
CA THR A 109 -6.91 29.55 -17.87
C THR A 109 -7.17 31.05 -17.91
N ASP A 110 -6.49 31.81 -17.06
CA ASP A 110 -6.64 33.26 -16.98
C ASP A 110 -6.20 33.97 -18.28
N ILE A 111 -5.20 33.42 -18.99
CA ILE A 111 -4.79 33.91 -20.32
C ILE A 111 -5.89 33.66 -21.34
N LYS A 112 -6.44 32.43 -21.36
CA LYS A 112 -7.50 32.04 -22.28
C LYS A 112 -8.77 32.87 -22.08
N ASP A 113 -9.10 33.16 -20.82
CA ASP A 113 -10.28 33.94 -20.44
C ASP A 113 -10.03 35.46 -20.53
N GLY A 114 -8.79 35.89 -20.83
CA GLY A 114 -8.39 37.28 -20.99
C GLY A 114 -8.28 38.07 -19.67
N THR A 115 -8.37 37.39 -18.53
CA THR A 115 -8.22 38.00 -17.19
C THR A 115 -6.76 38.32 -16.88
N LEU A 116 -5.82 37.49 -17.34
CA LEU A 116 -4.40 37.77 -17.28
C LEU A 116 -3.92 38.37 -18.60
N LYS A 117 -3.64 39.68 -18.59
CA LYS A 117 -3.16 40.40 -19.77
C LYS A 117 -1.63 40.27 -19.89
N PRO A 118 -1.09 40.02 -21.10
CA PRO A 118 0.35 40.04 -21.31
C PRO A 118 0.88 41.46 -21.17
N TYR A 119 2.14 41.57 -20.78
CA TYR A 119 2.92 42.77 -21.05
C TYR A 119 3.80 42.53 -22.28
N ILE A 120 4.19 43.60 -22.95
CA ILE A 120 5.03 43.53 -24.14
C ILE A 120 6.48 43.76 -23.73
N ASN A 121 7.36 42.80 -24.02
CA ASN A 121 8.79 42.94 -23.73
C ASN A 121 9.49 43.86 -24.77
N GLU A 122 10.78 44.10 -24.60
CA GLU A 122 11.59 44.92 -25.53
C GLU A 122 11.62 44.37 -26.97
N ARG A 123 11.38 43.06 -27.13
CA ARG A 123 11.32 42.36 -28.42
C ARG A 123 9.93 42.37 -29.07
N LYS A 124 8.96 43.02 -28.43
CA LYS A 124 7.55 43.09 -28.84
C LYS A 124 6.77 41.78 -28.71
N ASP A 125 7.26 40.85 -27.90
CA ASP A 125 6.59 39.58 -27.61
C ASP A 125 5.62 39.72 -26.41
N PRO A 126 4.46 39.05 -26.44
CA PRO A 126 3.55 38.98 -25.31
C PRO A 126 4.07 38.03 -24.23
N CYS A 127 4.34 38.57 -23.05
CA CYS A 127 4.94 37.86 -21.92
C CYS A 127 4.09 37.92 -20.66
N PHE A 128 4.30 36.92 -19.80
CA PHE A 128 3.62 36.74 -18.52
C PHE A 128 4.64 36.46 -17.43
N ASN A 129 4.42 37.03 -16.24
CA ASN A 129 5.29 36.80 -15.10
C ASN A 129 4.77 35.62 -14.27
N LEU A 130 5.60 34.60 -14.10
CA LEU A 130 5.33 33.56 -13.10
C LEU A 130 5.44 34.19 -11.69
N PRO A 131 4.56 33.84 -10.74
CA PRO A 131 4.68 34.29 -9.35
C PRO A 131 6.07 34.01 -8.79
N LYS A 132 6.66 35.00 -8.13
CA LYS A 132 8.09 34.97 -7.74
C LYS A 132 8.44 33.77 -6.85
N ASP A 133 7.53 33.38 -5.96
CA ASP A 133 7.67 32.21 -5.11
C ASP A 133 7.68 30.91 -5.93
N VAL A 134 6.74 30.76 -6.87
CA VAL A 134 6.67 29.59 -7.75
C VAL A 134 7.89 29.53 -8.68
N TYR A 135 8.32 30.67 -9.23
CA TYR A 135 9.55 30.76 -10.02
C TYR A 135 10.78 30.32 -9.21
N ASN A 136 10.95 30.80 -7.98
CA ASN A 136 12.10 30.41 -7.15
C ASN A 136 12.09 28.91 -6.81
N ASP A 137 10.91 28.38 -6.48
CA ASP A 137 10.71 26.94 -6.23
C ASP A 137 11.07 26.11 -7.47
N MET A 138 10.59 26.53 -8.65
CA MET A 138 10.86 25.87 -9.93
C MET A 138 12.31 26.03 -10.40
N LYS A 139 12.95 27.18 -10.15
CA LYS A 139 14.37 27.38 -10.46
C LYS A 139 15.23 26.41 -9.66
N THR A 140 15.00 26.34 -8.35
CA THR A 140 15.68 25.39 -7.46
C THR A 140 15.44 23.94 -7.90
N LEU A 141 14.21 23.61 -8.30
CA LEU A 141 13.85 22.30 -8.82
C LEU A 141 14.60 21.96 -10.11
N THR A 142 14.56 22.84 -11.10
CA THR A 142 15.18 22.60 -12.42
C THR A 142 16.70 22.57 -12.35
N ASP A 143 17.32 23.35 -11.48
CA ASP A 143 18.75 23.29 -11.18
C ASP A 143 19.15 21.90 -10.66
N ARG A 144 18.37 21.34 -9.72
CA ARG A 144 18.61 20.00 -9.19
C ARG A 144 18.33 18.93 -10.23
N VAL A 145 17.12 18.89 -10.78
CA VAL A 145 16.64 17.81 -11.65
C VAL A 145 17.40 17.77 -12.98
N GLY A 146 17.89 18.93 -13.41
CA GLY A 146 18.68 19.15 -14.62
C GLY A 146 17.92 20.02 -15.62
N LYS A 147 18.43 21.23 -15.87
CA LYS A 147 17.80 22.23 -16.77
C LYS A 147 17.46 21.69 -18.15
N LYS A 148 18.26 20.77 -18.68
CA LYS A 148 18.02 20.14 -20.00
C LYS A 148 16.69 19.40 -20.10
N ASN A 149 16.12 18.98 -18.97
CA ASN A 149 14.83 18.29 -18.91
C ASN A 149 13.65 19.26 -18.77
N PHE A 150 13.93 20.55 -18.57
CA PHE A 150 12.95 21.62 -18.44
C PHE A 150 13.30 22.84 -19.32
N PRO A 151 13.51 22.64 -20.64
CA PRO A 151 13.93 23.72 -21.53
C PRO A 151 12.96 24.90 -21.59
N ASP A 152 11.65 24.68 -21.49
CA ASP A 152 10.68 25.78 -21.56
C ASP A 152 10.56 26.57 -20.24
N MET A 153 10.81 25.92 -19.10
CA MET A 153 10.84 26.61 -17.80
C MET A 153 12.14 27.38 -17.55
N THR A 154 13.24 26.96 -18.18
CA THR A 154 14.58 27.53 -17.94
C THR A 154 15.02 28.49 -19.04
N ARG A 155 14.20 28.70 -20.07
CA ARG A 155 14.50 29.67 -21.13
C ARG A 155 14.52 31.07 -20.55
N GLY A 156 15.58 31.82 -20.84
CA GLY A 156 15.77 33.19 -20.30
C GLY A 156 16.35 33.27 -18.89
N ASP A 157 16.31 32.17 -18.11
CA ASP A 157 16.69 32.13 -16.68
C ASP A 157 16.04 33.24 -15.82
N ASP A 158 14.86 33.70 -16.21
CA ASP A 158 14.04 34.72 -15.53
C ASP A 158 12.62 34.19 -15.29
N ASN A 159 11.75 34.98 -14.65
CA ASN A 159 10.36 34.61 -14.37
C ASN A 159 9.40 35.02 -15.50
N VAL A 160 9.94 35.33 -16.67
CA VAL A 160 9.21 35.89 -17.81
C VAL A 160 8.98 34.81 -18.83
N HIS A 161 7.71 34.50 -19.09
CA HIS A 161 7.37 33.41 -19.99
C HIS A 161 6.33 33.82 -21.03
N MET A 162 6.52 33.35 -22.26
CA MET A 162 5.49 33.37 -23.29
C MET A 162 4.47 32.25 -23.03
N GLU A 163 3.26 32.38 -23.56
CA GLU A 163 2.20 31.38 -23.34
C GLU A 163 2.61 29.95 -23.73
N TYR A 164 3.38 29.81 -24.82
CA TYR A 164 3.85 28.49 -25.26
C TYR A 164 4.89 27.89 -24.30
N GLU A 165 5.68 28.71 -23.61
CA GLU A 165 6.65 28.28 -22.59
C GLU A 165 5.94 27.83 -21.32
N LEU A 166 4.86 28.51 -20.96
CA LEU A 166 3.99 28.06 -19.86
C LEU A 166 3.37 26.70 -20.20
N LYS A 167 2.89 26.49 -21.43
CA LYS A 167 2.35 25.18 -21.87
C LYS A 167 3.43 24.10 -21.87
N GLY A 168 4.61 24.40 -22.41
CA GLY A 168 5.76 23.49 -22.42
C GLY A 168 6.19 23.11 -21.00
N GLY A 169 6.39 24.10 -20.13
CA GLY A 169 6.74 23.89 -18.73
C GLY A 169 5.69 23.10 -17.96
N LEU A 170 4.40 23.31 -18.20
CA LEU A 170 3.35 22.48 -17.60
C LEU A 170 3.48 21.01 -18.01
N ASN A 171 3.73 20.72 -19.29
CA ASN A 171 3.93 19.35 -19.77
C ASN A 171 5.17 18.71 -19.12
N GLU A 172 6.26 19.45 -18.98
CA GLU A 172 7.50 18.99 -18.33
C GLU A 172 7.27 18.70 -16.83
N ILE A 173 6.56 19.58 -16.13
CA ILE A 173 6.14 19.40 -14.72
C ILE A 173 5.32 18.12 -14.58
N GLN A 174 4.31 17.92 -15.43
CA GLN A 174 3.42 16.74 -15.36
C GLN A 174 4.17 15.44 -15.66
N LYS A 175 5.08 15.46 -16.63
CA LYS A 175 5.94 14.32 -16.93
C LYS A 175 6.83 13.97 -15.74
N TYR A 176 7.55 14.96 -15.20
CA TYR A 176 8.44 14.74 -14.06
C TYR A 176 7.69 14.29 -12.81
N LYS A 177 6.54 14.90 -12.52
CA LYS A 177 5.63 14.51 -11.44
C LYS A 177 5.21 13.05 -11.55
N SER A 178 4.92 12.57 -12.76
CA SER A 178 4.51 11.18 -13.00
C SER A 178 5.65 10.20 -12.73
N VAL A 179 6.88 10.55 -13.15
CA VAL A 179 8.10 9.78 -12.83
C VAL A 179 8.36 9.75 -11.33
N LEU A 180 8.32 10.90 -10.67
CA LEU A 180 8.54 11.02 -9.23
C LEU A 180 7.51 10.20 -8.43
N SER A 181 6.24 10.24 -8.85
CA SER A 181 5.16 9.46 -8.23
C SER A 181 5.37 7.95 -8.39
N ALA A 182 5.88 7.50 -9.54
CA ALA A 182 6.23 6.09 -9.74
C ALA A 182 7.43 5.67 -8.89
N ALA A 183 8.45 6.52 -8.77
CA ALA A 183 9.59 6.28 -7.89
C ALA A 183 9.16 6.19 -6.41
N ILE A 184 8.31 7.10 -5.93
CA ILE A 184 7.75 7.05 -4.56
C ILE A 184 7.00 5.73 -4.35
N ALA A 185 6.10 5.36 -5.26
CA ALA A 185 5.33 4.11 -5.14
C ALA A 185 6.25 2.87 -5.08
N ALA A 186 7.31 2.86 -5.88
CA ALA A 186 8.30 1.79 -5.86
C ALA A 186 9.12 1.77 -4.54
N MET A 187 9.46 2.92 -3.96
CA MET A 187 10.09 2.99 -2.63
C MET A 187 9.17 2.47 -1.53
N GLU A 188 7.89 2.88 -1.51
CA GLU A 188 6.91 2.44 -0.51
C GLU A 188 6.60 0.94 -0.61
N ALA A 189 6.63 0.39 -1.83
CA ALA A 189 6.54 -1.05 -2.07
C ALA A 189 7.86 -1.80 -1.74
N GLY A 190 8.90 -1.07 -1.33
CA GLY A 190 10.22 -1.61 -0.99
C GLY A 190 11.05 -2.04 -2.19
N GLY A 191 10.69 -1.68 -3.42
CA GLY A 191 11.45 -2.00 -4.63
C GLY A 191 12.75 -1.20 -4.75
N LEU A 192 12.75 0.06 -4.33
CA LEU A 192 13.94 0.92 -4.30
C LEU A 192 14.65 0.80 -2.94
N THR A 193 15.96 0.55 -2.97
CA THR A 193 16.78 0.36 -1.76
C THR A 193 17.42 1.66 -1.29
N SER A 194 18.07 1.64 -0.13
CA SER A 194 18.89 2.74 0.41
C SER A 194 20.00 3.22 -0.53
N ASP A 195 20.35 2.42 -1.54
CA ASP A 195 21.41 2.72 -2.52
C ASP A 195 20.89 3.46 -3.75
N PHE A 196 19.63 3.93 -3.73
CA PHE A 196 19.07 4.71 -4.83
C PHE A 196 19.87 6.00 -5.05
N ASN A 197 20.54 6.07 -6.21
CA ASN A 197 21.44 7.17 -6.55
C ASN A 197 20.74 8.34 -7.25
N GLY A 198 19.40 8.41 -7.24
CA GLY A 198 18.65 9.49 -7.86
C GLY A 198 18.44 9.34 -9.37
N LYS A 199 18.79 8.19 -9.96
CA LYS A 199 18.67 7.95 -11.41
C LYS A 199 17.78 6.77 -11.70
N LEU A 200 16.79 6.97 -12.57
CA LEU A 200 15.86 5.94 -13.03
C LEU A 200 15.97 5.80 -14.55
N ASP A 201 16.87 4.92 -15.00
CA ASP A 201 17.00 4.55 -16.43
C ASP A 201 16.17 3.31 -16.76
N THR A 202 16.06 2.98 -18.05
CA THR A 202 15.25 1.85 -18.53
C THR A 202 15.69 0.52 -17.94
N THR A 203 16.99 0.30 -17.75
CA THR A 203 17.54 -0.93 -17.16
C THR A 203 17.16 -1.04 -15.68
N LYS A 204 17.25 0.06 -14.93
CA LYS A 204 16.81 0.10 -13.53
C LYS A 204 15.31 -0.11 -13.42
N ILE A 205 14.52 0.47 -14.31
CA ILE A 205 13.07 0.22 -14.36
C ILE A 205 12.80 -1.27 -14.53
N ASP A 206 13.46 -1.94 -15.47
CA ASP A 206 13.28 -3.38 -15.70
C ASP A 206 13.67 -4.21 -14.46
N ASN A 207 14.80 -3.88 -13.83
CA ASN A 207 15.24 -4.55 -12.61
C ASN A 207 14.27 -4.34 -11.45
N LEU A 208 13.75 -3.12 -11.27
CA LEU A 208 12.80 -2.77 -10.22
C LEU A 208 11.45 -3.46 -10.44
N VAL A 209 10.94 -3.45 -11.67
CA VAL A 209 9.71 -4.14 -12.04
C VAL A 209 9.84 -5.63 -11.74
N THR A 210 10.95 -6.25 -12.15
CA THR A 210 11.22 -7.67 -11.86
C THR A 210 11.28 -7.95 -10.36
N SER A 211 11.98 -7.10 -9.59
CA SER A 211 12.07 -7.23 -8.14
C SER A 211 10.71 -7.10 -7.45
N LEU A 212 9.90 -6.11 -7.84
CA LEU A 212 8.55 -5.92 -7.33
C LEU A 212 7.66 -7.11 -7.68
N GLN A 213 7.73 -7.63 -8.90
CA GLN A 213 6.98 -8.82 -9.30
C GLN A 213 7.33 -10.04 -8.43
N HIS A 214 8.62 -10.30 -8.20
CA HIS A 214 9.03 -11.38 -7.29
C HIS A 214 8.53 -11.18 -5.85
N LYS A 215 8.49 -9.94 -5.35
CA LYS A 215 7.90 -9.64 -4.04
C LYS A 215 6.40 -9.92 -4.01
N ALA A 216 5.67 -9.56 -5.05
CA ALA A 216 4.24 -9.87 -5.16
C ALA A 216 3.98 -11.38 -5.25
N GLU A 217 4.82 -12.12 -5.99
CA GLU A 217 4.77 -13.58 -6.07
C GLU A 217 5.00 -14.24 -4.71
N ASN A 218 5.96 -13.73 -3.93
CA ASN A 218 6.21 -14.20 -2.56
C ASN A 218 4.99 -14.00 -1.65
N CYS A 219 4.35 -12.81 -1.68
CA CYS A 219 3.11 -12.58 -0.94
C CYS A 219 2.00 -13.58 -1.34
N ASN A 220 1.88 -13.88 -2.63
CA ASN A 220 0.89 -14.83 -3.12
C ASN A 220 1.20 -16.29 -2.67
N SER A 221 2.48 -16.68 -2.69
CA SER A 221 2.95 -17.97 -2.20
C SER A 221 2.71 -18.14 -0.68
N ASP A 222 3.01 -17.09 0.10
CA ASP A 222 2.75 -17.07 1.54
C ASP A 222 1.25 -17.19 1.83
N ASN A 223 0.41 -16.50 1.05
CA ASN A 223 -1.04 -16.63 1.11
C ASN A 223 -1.52 -18.05 0.81
N GLN A 224 -0.96 -18.73 -0.19
CA GLN A 224 -1.30 -20.13 -0.47
C GLN A 224 -0.95 -21.03 0.72
N THR A 225 0.21 -20.81 1.35
CA THR A 225 0.64 -21.56 2.54
C THR A 225 -0.31 -21.31 3.72
N GLN A 226 -0.72 -20.06 3.95
CA GLN A 226 -1.69 -19.73 4.99
C GLN A 226 -3.08 -20.31 4.71
N MET A 227 -3.49 -20.36 3.44
CA MET A 227 -4.76 -20.98 3.05
C MET A 227 -4.84 -22.45 3.43
N VAL A 228 -3.75 -23.21 3.27
CA VAL A 228 -3.70 -24.63 3.70
C VAL A 228 -3.85 -24.73 5.22
N LYS A 229 -3.17 -23.87 5.98
CA LYS A 229 -3.31 -23.82 7.45
C LYS A 229 -4.72 -23.43 7.90
N LEU A 230 -5.35 -22.51 7.17
CA LEU A 230 -6.73 -22.11 7.39
C LEU A 230 -7.70 -23.28 7.15
N GLN A 231 -7.52 -24.01 6.05
CA GLN A 231 -8.33 -25.18 5.73
C GLN A 231 -8.22 -26.29 6.80
N ASP A 232 -7.00 -26.58 7.27
CA ASP A 232 -6.78 -27.51 8.38
C ASP A 232 -7.51 -27.04 9.66
N LYS A 233 -7.39 -25.76 10.02
CA LYS A 233 -8.07 -25.21 11.19
C LYS A 233 -9.59 -25.24 11.07
N MET A 234 -10.14 -24.96 9.90
CA MET A 234 -11.57 -25.04 9.64
C MET A 234 -12.07 -26.49 9.62
N GLY A 235 -11.27 -27.44 9.14
CA GLY A 235 -11.56 -28.86 9.24
C GLY A 235 -11.65 -29.33 10.69
N GLN A 236 -10.67 -28.94 11.52
CA GLN A 236 -10.68 -29.22 12.96
C GLN A 236 -11.87 -28.56 13.66
N TYR A 237 -12.16 -27.29 13.37
CA TYR A 237 -13.33 -26.58 13.89
C TYR A 237 -14.62 -27.37 13.64
N ASN A 238 -14.86 -27.76 12.38
CA ASN A 238 -16.07 -28.50 12.01
C ASN A 238 -16.14 -29.86 12.71
N ALA A 239 -15.02 -30.58 12.84
CA ALA A 239 -14.96 -31.85 13.55
C ALA A 239 -15.35 -31.71 15.03
N PHE A 240 -14.82 -30.71 15.74
CA PHE A 240 -15.13 -30.49 17.16
C PHE A 240 -16.56 -29.97 17.38
N VAL A 241 -17.10 -29.14 16.49
CA VAL A 241 -18.51 -28.72 16.56
C VAL A 241 -19.45 -29.92 16.36
N SER A 242 -19.17 -30.77 15.36
CA SER A 242 -19.95 -31.98 15.12
C SER A 242 -19.87 -32.93 16.30
N GLY A 243 -18.66 -33.20 16.81
CA GLY A 243 -18.47 -34.09 17.96
C GLY A 243 -19.15 -33.58 19.23
N SER A 244 -19.15 -32.26 19.46
CA SER A 244 -19.91 -31.65 20.56
C SER A 244 -21.42 -31.89 20.42
N SER A 245 -21.96 -31.68 19.21
CA SER A 245 -23.36 -31.98 18.90
C SER A 245 -23.72 -33.45 19.19
N ASP A 246 -22.84 -34.38 18.84
CA ASP A 246 -23.09 -35.81 19.05
C ASP A 246 -23.03 -36.20 20.54
N MET A 247 -22.14 -35.57 21.33
CA MET A 247 -22.13 -35.72 22.79
C MET A 247 -23.41 -35.20 23.44
N ILE A 248 -23.92 -34.05 22.99
CA ILE A 248 -25.19 -33.49 23.48
C ILE A 248 -26.36 -34.42 23.15
N LYS A 249 -26.44 -34.93 21.91
CA LYS A 249 -27.49 -35.89 21.50
C LYS A 249 -27.44 -37.17 22.34
N THR A 250 -26.25 -37.73 22.52
CA THR A 250 -26.04 -38.97 23.30
C THR A 250 -26.49 -38.76 24.74
N GLY A 251 -26.08 -37.65 25.37
CA GLY A 251 -26.51 -37.31 26.72
C GLY A 251 -28.03 -37.15 26.83
N ALA A 252 -28.66 -36.48 25.86
CA ALA A 252 -30.12 -36.29 25.83
C ALA A 252 -30.88 -37.62 25.66
N GLN A 253 -30.40 -38.53 24.80
CA GLN A 253 -31.00 -39.85 24.61
C GLN A 253 -30.92 -40.70 25.88
N LEU A 254 -29.77 -40.71 26.56
CA LEU A 254 -29.59 -41.44 27.81
C LEU A 254 -30.51 -40.89 28.91
N GLN A 255 -30.66 -39.58 28.99
CA GLN A 255 -31.57 -38.96 29.96
C GLN A 255 -33.03 -39.36 29.66
N GLN A 256 -33.43 -39.37 28.39
CA GLN A 256 -34.78 -39.80 28.00
C GLN A 256 -35.02 -41.30 28.25
N SER A 257 -34.01 -42.16 28.06
CA SER A 257 -34.18 -43.60 28.32
C SER A 257 -34.37 -43.88 29.80
N ILE A 258 -33.69 -43.15 30.68
CA ILE A 258 -33.86 -43.24 32.14
C ILE A 258 -35.20 -42.64 32.60
N LEU A 259 -35.68 -41.56 31.97
CA LEU A 259 -36.96 -40.94 32.33
C LEU A 259 -38.19 -41.73 31.87
N LYS A 260 -38.03 -42.63 30.89
CA LYS A 260 -39.11 -43.48 30.35
C LYS A 260 -39.14 -44.89 30.95
N SER A 261 -38.12 -45.26 31.73
CA SER A 261 -38.06 -46.49 32.54
C SER A 261 -38.64 -46.26 33.92
#